data_AF-A0A6I8VFM2-F1
#
_entry.id   AF-A0A6I8VFM2-F1
#
_cell.length_a   1.000
_cell.length_b   1.000
_cell.length_c   1.000
_cell.angle_alpha   90.00
_cell.angle_beta   90.00
_cell.angle_gamma   90.00
#
_symmetry.space_group_name_H-M   'P 1'
#
loop_
_entity.id
_entity.type
_entity.pdbx_description
1 polymer ?
#
loop_
_entity_poly.entity_id
_entity_poly.type
_entity_poly.pdbx_seq_one_letter_code
_entity_poly.pdbx_strand_id
1 'polypeptide(L)'
;MAQTNVNMGGHMQVPQEGGGRFAFDLNSLPKLQSLPSPLELIQLIRSAMRPWSVFFNVHNFKTAVSMPRLTSRVKRNLSYFQSNYIFIFIVLMIYCLITSPLILLVLAGAALLCHRVRSRNVNITVMGTQMTPRQQLIAVNLGATPLLFLVGAGALLFWTLGASFFVIAFHAIFYNIDAIVTEENEGFLAEVV
;
A
#
# COMPACT_ATOMS: atom_id res chain seq x y z
N MET A 1 -36.42 -24.88 71.54
CA MET A 1 -36.56 -24.56 70.10
C MET A 1 -35.24 -24.93 69.43
N ALA A 2 -35.29 -25.76 68.40
CA ALA A 2 -34.13 -26.44 67.82
C ALA A 2 -33.14 -25.46 67.18
N GLN A 3 -31.85 -25.59 67.50
CA GLN A 3 -30.78 -24.87 66.84
C GLN A 3 -30.43 -25.62 65.55
N THR A 4 -30.78 -25.05 64.39
CA THR A 4 -30.37 -25.57 63.09
C THR A 4 -28.97 -25.05 62.77
N ASN A 5 -27.97 -25.93 62.91
CA ASN A 5 -26.61 -25.69 62.42
C ASN A 5 -26.64 -25.71 60.88
N VAL A 6 -26.71 -24.53 60.26
CA VAL A 6 -26.54 -24.39 58.82
C VAL A 6 -25.03 -24.34 58.53
N ASN A 7 -24.50 -25.47 58.10
CA ASN A 7 -23.13 -25.61 57.63
C ASN A 7 -22.91 -24.79 56.35
N MET A 8 -22.44 -23.54 56.47
CA MET A 8 -21.98 -22.72 55.34
C MET A 8 -20.57 -23.13 54.89
N GLY A 9 -20.39 -24.40 54.54
CA GLY A 9 -19.19 -24.92 53.90
C GLY A 9 -19.33 -24.84 52.37
N GLY A 10 -19.48 -23.64 51.81
CA GLY A 10 -19.40 -23.47 50.37
C GLY A 10 -18.00 -23.80 49.90
N HIS A 11 -17.82 -24.89 49.15
CA HIS A 11 -16.59 -25.19 48.41
C HIS A 11 -16.45 -24.16 47.28
N MET A 12 -16.07 -22.94 47.66
CA MET A 12 -15.75 -21.89 46.71
C MET A 12 -14.37 -22.23 46.16
N GLN A 13 -14.36 -23.02 45.10
CA GLN A 13 -13.16 -23.28 44.33
C GLN A 13 -12.71 -21.94 43.74
N VAL A 14 -11.75 -21.33 44.43
CA VAL A 14 -11.13 -20.07 44.01
C VAL A 14 -10.50 -20.33 42.64
N PRO A 15 -10.82 -19.55 41.59
CA PRO A 15 -10.05 -19.60 40.36
C PRO A 15 -8.61 -19.29 40.75
N GLN A 16 -7.74 -20.26 40.54
CA GLN A 16 -6.31 -20.08 40.74
C GLN A 16 -5.89 -18.92 39.84
N GLU A 17 -5.51 -17.79 40.46
CA GLU A 17 -4.95 -16.65 39.74
C GLU A 17 -3.71 -17.15 38.97
N GLY A 18 -3.92 -17.37 37.68
CA GLY A 18 -2.87 -17.59 36.71
C GLY A 18 -2.10 -16.30 36.52
N GLY A 19 -1.22 -16.01 37.49
CA GLY A 19 -0.06 -15.14 37.32
C GLY A 19 0.82 -15.73 36.22
N GLY A 20 0.45 -15.44 34.98
CA GLY A 20 1.12 -15.91 33.77
C GLY A 20 1.13 -14.75 32.81
N ARG A 21 2.24 -14.01 32.84
CA ARG A 21 2.79 -13.11 31.81
C ARG A 21 2.03 -13.25 30.48
N PHE A 22 1.70 -12.12 29.84
CA PHE A 22 1.43 -12.07 28.39
C PHE A 22 2.58 -12.75 27.63
N ALA A 23 2.55 -14.07 27.57
CA ALA A 23 3.42 -14.89 26.75
C ALA A 23 2.74 -14.83 25.39
N PHE A 24 3.19 -13.88 24.59
CA PHE A 24 2.94 -13.91 23.16
C PHE A 24 3.49 -15.26 22.69
N ASP A 25 2.60 -16.23 22.45
CA ASP A 25 2.99 -17.57 22.04
C ASP A 25 3.47 -17.52 20.58
N LEU A 26 4.74 -17.11 20.41
CA LEU A 26 5.44 -17.03 19.13
C LEU A 26 5.54 -18.39 18.43
N ASN A 27 5.25 -19.51 19.12
CA ASN A 27 5.20 -20.84 18.53
C ASN A 27 3.84 -21.16 17.89
N SER A 28 2.79 -20.40 18.23
CA SER A 28 1.46 -20.48 17.60
C SER A 28 1.33 -19.63 16.33
N LEU A 29 2.33 -18.79 16.04
CA LEU A 29 2.40 -18.09 14.77
C LEU A 29 2.60 -19.12 13.65
N PRO A 30 1.74 -19.14 12.62
CA PRO A 30 1.96 -20.01 11.47
C PRO A 30 3.35 -19.68 10.93
N LYS A 31 4.21 -20.70 10.92
CA LYS A 31 5.59 -20.66 10.46
C LYS A 31 5.78 -19.64 9.33
N LEU A 32 6.50 -18.55 9.61
CA LEU A 32 7.09 -17.67 8.60
C LEU A 32 8.10 -18.39 7.66
N GLN A 33 8.21 -19.72 7.76
CA GLN A 33 9.06 -20.57 6.91
C GLN A 33 8.52 -20.75 5.49
N SER A 34 7.28 -20.30 5.20
CA SER A 34 6.71 -20.33 3.84
C SER A 34 6.57 -18.93 3.23
N LEU A 35 7.50 -18.02 3.56
CA LEU A 35 7.65 -16.83 2.73
C LEU A 35 8.00 -17.32 1.31
N PRO A 36 7.15 -17.08 0.29
CA PRO A 36 7.47 -17.46 -1.07
C PRO A 36 8.84 -16.87 -1.42
N SER A 37 9.65 -17.65 -2.11
CA SER A 37 10.95 -17.19 -2.59
C SER A 37 10.77 -15.85 -3.33
N PRO A 38 11.75 -14.93 -3.33
CA PRO A 38 11.61 -13.65 -4.04
C PRO A 38 11.19 -13.83 -5.50
N LEU A 39 11.56 -14.95 -6.13
CA LEU A 39 11.14 -15.31 -7.47
C LEU A 39 9.67 -15.75 -7.55
N GLU A 40 9.18 -16.55 -6.60
CA GLU A 40 7.75 -16.87 -6.48
C GLU A 40 6.92 -15.64 -6.14
N LEU A 41 7.44 -14.72 -5.33
CA LEU A 41 6.83 -13.43 -5.01
C LEU A 41 6.75 -12.55 -6.26
N ILE A 42 7.82 -12.50 -7.05
CA ILE A 42 7.83 -11.82 -8.36
C ILE A 42 6.87 -12.51 -9.33
N GLN A 43 6.77 -13.84 -9.32
CA GLN A 43 5.83 -14.58 -10.15
C GLN A 43 4.38 -14.34 -9.72
N LEU A 44 4.09 -14.28 -8.42
CA LEU A 44 2.79 -13.92 -7.84
C LEU A 44 2.40 -12.48 -8.19
N ILE A 45 3.34 -11.54 -8.06
CA ILE A 45 3.15 -10.14 -8.49
C ILE A 45 2.93 -10.08 -10.01
N ARG A 46 3.69 -10.86 -10.79
CA ARG A 46 3.56 -10.93 -12.24
C ARG A 46 2.27 -11.59 -12.71
N SER A 47 1.75 -12.59 -11.98
CA SER A 47 0.46 -13.21 -12.27
C SER A 47 -0.72 -12.34 -11.83
N ALA A 48 -0.53 -11.51 -10.80
CA ALA A 48 -1.51 -10.50 -10.40
C ALA A 48 -1.55 -9.31 -11.37
N MET A 49 -0.45 -9.04 -12.09
CA MET A 49 -0.40 -8.04 -13.15
C MET A 49 -0.94 -8.61 -14.46
N ARG A 50 -1.85 -7.87 -15.11
CA ARG A 50 -2.32 -8.25 -16.44
C ARG A 50 -1.15 -8.19 -17.43
N PRO A 51 -1.02 -9.18 -18.34
CA PRO A 51 0.13 -9.27 -19.23
C PRO A 51 0.40 -7.96 -19.98
N TRP A 52 1.61 -7.44 -19.82
CA TRP A 52 2.06 -6.18 -20.43
C TRP A 52 2.00 -6.20 -21.96
N SER A 53 2.09 -7.38 -22.58
CA SER A 53 1.89 -7.56 -24.02
C SER A 53 0.49 -7.15 -24.48
N VAL A 54 -0.53 -7.38 -23.65
CA VAL A 54 -1.91 -6.96 -23.92
C VAL A 54 -2.01 -5.45 -23.73
N PHE A 55 -1.46 -4.91 -22.64
CA PHE A 55 -1.47 -3.47 -22.37
C PHE A 55 -0.82 -2.64 -23.49
N PHE A 56 0.35 -3.03 -23.98
CA PHE A 56 1.04 -2.29 -25.06
C PHE A 56 0.61 -2.69 -26.47
N ASN A 57 -0.48 -3.46 -26.64
CA ASN A 57 -0.93 -3.86 -27.96
C ASN A 57 -1.56 -2.67 -28.72
N VAL A 58 -0.72 -1.94 -29.44
CA VAL A 58 -1.07 -0.77 -30.24
C VAL A 58 -2.08 -1.06 -31.36
N HIS A 59 -2.27 -2.33 -31.74
CA HIS A 59 -3.28 -2.73 -32.72
C HIS A 59 -4.73 -2.53 -32.21
N ASN A 60 -4.92 -2.50 -30.89
CA ASN A 60 -6.23 -2.30 -30.26
C ASN A 60 -6.61 -0.83 -30.08
N PHE A 61 -5.82 0.12 -30.56
CA PHE A 61 -6.16 1.54 -30.43
C PHE A 61 -7.21 1.92 -31.47
N LYS A 62 -8.43 2.22 -31.01
CA LYS A 62 -9.55 2.65 -31.87
C LYS A 62 -10.32 3.77 -31.19
N THR A 63 -10.66 4.81 -31.95
CA THR A 63 -11.48 5.90 -31.44
C THR A 63 -12.94 5.45 -31.23
N ALA A 64 -13.57 5.94 -30.17
CA ALA A 64 -14.98 5.67 -29.91
C ALA A 64 -15.87 6.58 -30.78
N VAL A 65 -16.88 5.99 -31.42
CA VAL A 65 -17.82 6.68 -32.31
C VAL A 65 -18.82 7.57 -31.54
N SER A 66 -19.03 7.31 -30.23
CA SER A 66 -19.98 8.07 -29.42
C SER A 66 -19.55 8.26 -27.96
N MET A 67 -19.91 9.41 -27.36
CA MET A 67 -19.55 9.79 -25.98
C MET A 67 -20.03 8.81 -24.90
N PRO A 68 -21.26 8.24 -24.95
CA PRO A 68 -21.69 7.26 -23.96
C PRO A 68 -20.89 5.96 -24.01
N ARG A 69 -20.53 5.50 -25.23
CA ARG A 69 -19.67 4.33 -25.41
C ARG A 69 -18.25 4.59 -24.95
N LEU A 70 -17.74 5.80 -25.17
CA LEU A 70 -16.42 6.20 -24.67
C LEU A 70 -16.33 6.10 -23.14
N THR A 71 -17.30 6.67 -22.42
CA THR A 71 -17.30 6.61 -20.95
C THR A 71 -17.38 5.17 -20.42
N SER A 72 -18.17 4.30 -21.07
CA SER A 72 -18.23 2.88 -20.73
C SER A 72 -16.89 2.16 -20.97
N ARG A 73 -16.23 2.45 -22.10
CA ARG A 73 -14.88 1.95 -22.41
C ARG A 73 -13.85 2.38 -21.38
N VAL A 74 -13.82 3.67 -21.04
CA VAL A 74 -12.90 4.21 -20.03
C VAL A 74 -13.08 3.51 -18.69
N LYS A 75 -14.32 3.36 -18.21
CA LYS A 75 -14.60 2.65 -16.94
C LYS A 75 -14.11 1.21 -16.97
N ARG A 76 -14.38 0.48 -18.06
CA ARG A 76 -13.96 -0.92 -18.19
C ARG A 76 -12.44 -1.05 -18.34
N ASN A 77 -11.80 -0.17 -19.10
CA ASN A 77 -10.34 -0.07 -19.20
C ASN A 77 -9.69 0.20 -17.85
N LEU A 78 -10.25 1.13 -17.07
CA LEU A 78 -9.72 1.50 -15.76
C LEU A 78 -9.80 0.34 -14.77
N SER A 79 -10.91 -0.42 -14.79
CA SER A 79 -11.05 -1.62 -13.97
C SER A 79 -10.18 -2.78 -14.46
N TYR A 80 -10.01 -2.94 -15.78
CA TYR A 80 -9.27 -4.06 -16.35
C TYR A 80 -7.75 -3.91 -16.17
N PHE A 81 -7.21 -2.70 -16.35
CA PHE A 81 -5.77 -2.40 -16.25
C PHE A 81 -5.35 -1.64 -14.98
N GLN A 82 -6.18 -1.67 -13.93
CA GLN A 82 -5.93 -0.94 -12.68
C GLN A 82 -4.50 -1.14 -12.15
N SER A 83 -4.04 -2.39 -12.03
CA SER A 83 -2.70 -2.73 -11.54
C SER A 83 -1.59 -2.14 -12.42
N ASN A 84 -1.76 -2.16 -13.74
CA ASN A 84 -0.78 -1.63 -14.69
C ASN A 84 -0.70 -0.10 -14.61
N TYR A 85 -1.84 0.58 -14.42
CA TYR A 85 -1.85 2.03 -14.22
C TYR A 85 -1.21 2.45 -12.89
N ILE A 86 -1.47 1.72 -11.80
CA ILE A 86 -0.81 1.96 -10.51
C ILE A 86 0.70 1.78 -10.64
N PHE A 87 1.14 0.75 -11.35
CA PHE A 87 2.57 0.53 -11.60
C PHE A 87 3.21 1.68 -12.39
N ILE A 88 2.60 2.11 -13.50
CA ILE A 88 3.07 3.26 -14.29
C ILE A 88 3.13 4.53 -13.42
N PHE A 89 2.11 4.76 -12.60
CA PHE A 89 2.08 5.89 -11.67
C PHE A 89 3.27 5.84 -10.68
N ILE A 90 3.54 4.68 -10.08
CA ILE A 90 4.67 4.50 -9.15
C ILE A 90 6.02 4.74 -9.86
N VAL A 91 6.19 4.19 -11.06
CA VAL A 91 7.42 4.37 -11.85
C VAL A 91 7.62 5.84 -12.21
N LEU A 92 6.58 6.54 -12.67
CA LEU A 92 6.64 7.98 -12.94
C LEU A 92 6.93 8.78 -11.67
N MET A 93 6.34 8.40 -10.54
CA MET A 93 6.62 9.03 -9.24
C MET A 93 8.09 8.92 -8.85
N ILE A 94 8.65 7.70 -8.92
CA ILE A 94 10.04 7.44 -8.59
C ILE A 94 10.97 8.19 -9.55
N TYR A 95 10.65 8.17 -10.85
CA TYR A 95 11.42 8.89 -11.87
C TYR A 95 11.47 10.40 -11.59
N CYS A 96 10.32 11.03 -11.31
CA CYS A 96 10.25 12.45 -10.98
C CYS A 96 11.02 12.76 -9.69
N LEU A 97 10.93 11.88 -8.67
CA LEU A 97 11.64 12.04 -7.42
C LEU A 97 13.16 11.97 -7.62
N ILE A 98 13.67 11.01 -8.39
CA ILE A 98 15.10 10.85 -8.68
C ILE A 98 15.65 12.02 -9.48
N THR A 99 14.87 12.55 -10.43
CA THR A 99 15.27 13.70 -11.26
C THR A 99 15.35 15.00 -10.46
N SER A 100 14.83 15.03 -9.22
CA SER A 100 14.75 16.22 -8.39
C SER A 100 15.75 16.16 -7.21
N PRO A 101 17.02 16.57 -7.42
CA PRO A 101 18.09 16.38 -6.44
C PRO A 101 17.83 17.09 -5.09
N LEU A 102 17.13 18.23 -5.10
CA LEU A 102 16.83 18.98 -3.88
C LEU A 102 15.83 18.24 -2.97
N ILE A 103 14.78 17.65 -3.54
CA ILE A 103 13.77 16.90 -2.78
C ILE A 103 14.40 15.63 -2.20
N LEU A 104 15.25 14.96 -2.99
CA LEU A 104 16.03 13.81 -2.51
C LEU A 104 16.96 14.18 -1.36
N LEU A 105 17.63 15.33 -1.41
CA LEU A 105 18.52 15.76 -0.32
C LEU A 105 17.76 15.99 0.98
N VAL A 106 16.60 16.65 0.92
CA VAL A 106 15.75 16.87 2.10
C VAL A 106 15.20 15.54 2.65
N LEU A 107 14.73 14.65 1.77
CA LEU A 107 14.28 13.31 2.15
C LEU A 107 15.41 12.48 2.77
N ALA A 108 16.61 12.51 2.19
CA ALA A 108 17.78 11.82 2.71
C ALA A 108 18.18 12.38 4.08
N GLY A 109 18.21 13.71 4.23
CA GLY A 109 18.43 14.37 5.52
C GLY A 109 17.42 13.94 6.57
N ALA A 110 16.12 14.01 6.24
CA ALA A 110 15.05 13.58 7.14
C ALA A 110 15.16 12.08 7.49
N ALA A 111 15.46 11.22 6.52
CA ALA A 111 15.66 9.78 6.73
C ALA A 111 16.86 9.50 7.64
N LEU A 112 17.98 10.22 7.45
CA LEU A 112 19.16 10.12 8.31
C LEU A 112 18.88 10.58 9.74
N LEU A 113 18.15 11.69 9.92
CA LEU A 113 17.70 12.16 11.23
C LEU A 113 16.77 11.14 11.89
N CYS A 114 15.77 10.62 11.16
CA CYS A 114 14.87 9.57 11.63
C CYS A 114 15.62 8.30 12.03
N HIS A 115 16.60 7.87 11.21
CA HIS A 115 17.45 6.71 11.51
C HIS A 115 18.30 6.95 12.76
N ARG A 116 18.91 8.14 12.89
CA ARG A 116 19.69 8.53 14.08
C ARG A 116 18.82 8.53 15.35
N VAL A 117 17.62 9.08 15.29
CA VAL A 117 16.64 9.08 16.39
C VAL A 117 16.27 7.65 16.77
N ARG A 118 15.97 6.81 15.78
CA ARG A 118 15.62 5.40 15.98
C ARG A 118 16.76 4.60 16.60
N SER A 119 17.98 4.79 16.11
CA SER A 119 19.17 4.07 16.54
C SER A 119 19.61 4.46 17.94
N ARG A 120 19.54 5.75 18.30
CA ARG A 120 19.87 6.19 19.67
C ARG A 120 18.81 5.74 20.68
N ASN A 121 17.53 5.78 20.30
CA ASN A 121 16.41 5.35 21.14
C ASN A 121 16.43 5.95 22.57
N VAL A 122 17.01 7.13 22.72
CA VAL A 122 17.13 7.85 24.00
C VAL A 122 16.03 8.90 24.10
N ASN A 123 15.52 9.08 25.32
CA ASN A 123 14.67 10.21 25.64
C ASN A 123 15.54 11.47 25.65
N ILE A 124 15.20 12.44 24.79
CA ILE A 124 15.89 13.72 24.75
C ILE A 124 15.04 14.70 25.55
N THR A 125 15.63 15.35 26.55
CA THR A 125 14.93 16.39 27.30
C THR A 125 15.07 17.71 26.55
N VAL A 126 13.98 18.19 25.96
CA VAL A 126 13.94 19.50 25.30
C VAL A 126 13.11 20.42 26.19
N MET A 127 13.73 21.52 26.65
CA MET A 127 13.03 22.56 27.44
C MET A 127 12.42 22.05 28.76
N GLY A 128 13.03 21.05 29.40
CA GLY A 128 12.54 20.44 30.65
C GLY A 128 11.50 19.31 30.47
N THR A 129 11.02 19.08 29.26
CA THR A 129 10.07 17.99 28.95
C THR A 129 10.79 16.82 28.30
N GLN A 130 10.55 15.59 28.80
CA GLN A 130 11.12 14.38 28.20
C GLN A 130 10.39 14.02 26.91
N MET A 131 11.08 14.10 25.77
CA MET A 131 10.54 13.71 24.47
C MET A 131 10.84 12.23 24.22
N THR A 132 9.79 11.43 24.10
CA THR A 132 9.92 10.04 23.68
C THR A 132 10.45 9.93 22.24
N PRO A 133 11.12 8.84 21.86
CA PRO A 133 11.62 8.64 20.48
C PRO A 133 10.53 8.75 19.41
N ARG A 134 9.28 8.41 19.74
CA ARG A 134 8.12 8.59 18.85
C ARG A 134 7.81 10.06 18.61
N GLN A 135 7.83 10.88 19.65
CA GLN A 135 7.61 12.32 19.54
C GLN A 135 8.74 13.01 18.76
N GLN A 136 9.99 12.57 18.94
CA GLN A 136 11.13 13.07 18.16
C GLN A 136 10.98 12.78 16.66
N LEU A 137 10.53 11.58 16.30
CA LEU A 137 10.21 11.22 14.91
C LEU A 137 9.10 12.09 14.32
N ILE A 138 8.04 12.33 15.09
CA ILE A 138 6.96 13.23 14.66
C ILE A 138 7.51 14.65 14.46
N ALA A 139 8.34 15.15 15.38
CA ALA A 139 8.94 16.48 15.27
C ALA A 139 9.86 16.62 14.05
N VAL A 140 10.69 15.60 13.75
CA VAL A 140 11.54 15.58 12.55
C VAL A 140 10.70 15.61 11.29
N ASN A 141 9.66 14.76 11.18
CA ASN A 141 8.78 14.75 10.01
C ASN A 141 7.97 16.05 9.87
N LEU A 142 7.50 16.61 10.99
CA LEU A 142 6.76 17.87 11.01
C LEU A 142 7.64 19.05 10.59
N GLY A 143 8.92 19.05 10.95
CA GLY A 143 9.89 20.04 10.48
C GLY A 143 10.34 19.82 9.03
N ALA A 144 10.44 18.57 8.58
CA ALA A 144 10.79 18.25 7.19
C ALA A 144 9.66 18.59 6.21
N THR A 145 8.40 18.50 6.63
CA THR A 145 7.22 18.78 5.79
C THR A 145 7.21 20.19 5.16
N PRO A 146 7.33 21.30 5.93
CA PRO A 146 7.39 22.64 5.34
C PRO A 146 8.64 22.84 4.49
N LEU A 147 9.76 22.21 4.84
CA LEU A 147 10.98 22.27 4.02
C LEU A 147 10.78 21.57 2.66
N LEU A 148 10.15 20.40 2.64
CA LEU A 148 9.79 19.70 1.40
C LEU A 148 8.83 20.53 0.55
N PHE A 149 7.85 21.19 1.18
CA PHE A 149 6.94 22.09 0.47
C PHE A 149 7.69 23.26 -0.15
N LEU A 150 8.61 23.90 0.59
CA LEU A 150 9.41 25.04 0.12
C LEU A 150 10.35 24.67 -1.04
N VAL A 151 10.89 23.45 -1.02
CA VAL A 151 11.73 22.90 -2.09
C VAL A 151 10.91 22.49 -3.32
N GLY A 152 9.59 22.57 -3.27
CA GLY A 152 8.71 22.35 -4.41
C GLY A 152 8.19 20.92 -4.53
N ALA A 153 8.22 20.11 -3.46
CA ALA A 153 7.63 18.77 -3.46
C ALA A 153 6.14 18.80 -3.85
N GLY A 154 5.40 19.84 -3.45
CA GLY A 154 4.00 20.01 -3.84
C GLY A 154 3.80 20.18 -5.34
N ALA A 155 4.64 21.00 -5.99
CA ALA A 155 4.60 21.19 -7.44
C ALA A 155 4.97 19.89 -8.17
N LEU A 156 5.98 19.16 -7.68
CA LEU A 156 6.36 17.86 -8.23
C LEU A 156 5.21 16.85 -8.16
N LEU A 157 4.56 16.73 -7.00
CA LEU A 157 3.42 15.83 -6.82
C LEU A 157 2.27 16.22 -7.75
N PHE A 158 1.93 17.51 -7.82
CA PHE A 158 0.87 18.00 -8.69
C PHE A 158 1.14 17.69 -10.17
N TRP A 159 2.34 18.01 -10.67
CA TRP A 159 2.72 17.75 -12.06
C TRP A 159 2.75 16.27 -12.40
N THR A 160 3.30 15.44 -11.50
CA THR A 160 3.41 14.01 -11.77
C THR A 160 2.06 13.31 -11.68
N LEU A 161 1.19 13.72 -10.74
CA LEU A 161 -0.19 13.25 -10.68
C LEU A 161 -0.95 13.64 -11.95
N GLY A 162 -0.82 14.89 -12.40
CA GLY A 162 -1.44 15.38 -13.63
C GLY A 162 -0.95 14.62 -14.87
N ALA A 163 0.36 14.46 -15.01
CA ALA A 163 0.97 13.72 -16.12
C ALA A 163 0.53 12.25 -16.14
N SER A 164 0.51 11.60 -14.98
CA SER A 164 0.07 10.21 -14.86
C SER A 164 -1.41 10.08 -15.21
N PHE A 165 -2.25 10.97 -14.70
CA PHE A 165 -3.67 11.00 -15.04
C PHE A 165 -3.87 11.18 -16.55
N PHE A 166 -3.12 12.08 -17.18
CA PHE A 166 -3.21 12.31 -18.62
C PHE A 166 -2.82 11.06 -19.43
N VAL A 167 -1.72 10.40 -19.08
CA VAL A 167 -1.26 9.17 -19.74
C VAL A 167 -2.27 8.03 -19.56
N ILE A 168 -2.78 7.85 -18.35
CA ILE A 168 -3.79 6.83 -18.04
C ILE A 168 -5.10 7.13 -18.78
N ALA A 169 -5.57 8.37 -18.77
CA ALA A 169 -6.78 8.78 -19.47
C ALA A 169 -6.64 8.61 -20.98
N PHE A 170 -5.50 9.00 -21.56
CA PHE A 170 -5.19 8.77 -22.96
C PHE A 170 -5.29 7.28 -23.29
N HIS A 171 -4.59 6.43 -22.54
CA HIS A 171 -4.65 4.99 -22.72
C HIS A 171 -6.11 4.46 -22.61
N ALA A 172 -6.84 4.85 -21.56
CA ALA A 172 -8.20 4.39 -21.32
C ALA A 172 -9.23 4.86 -22.36
N ILE A 173 -8.98 6.02 -23.01
CA ILE A 173 -9.83 6.56 -24.08
C ILE A 173 -9.61 5.82 -25.39
N PHE A 174 -8.35 5.58 -25.75
CA PHE A 174 -8.00 5.03 -27.06
C PHE A 174 -7.94 3.49 -27.09
N TYR A 175 -7.74 2.84 -25.95
CA TYR A 175 -7.64 1.38 -25.89
C TYR A 175 -9.00 0.70 -26.03
N ASN A 176 -9.17 -0.15 -27.05
CA ASN A 176 -10.43 -0.85 -27.31
C ASN A 176 -10.53 -2.18 -26.57
N ILE A 177 -11.02 -2.14 -25.33
CA ILE A 177 -11.28 -3.34 -24.51
C ILE A 177 -12.46 -4.19 -24.99
N ASP A 178 -13.30 -3.69 -25.92
CA ASP A 178 -14.39 -4.50 -26.49
C ASP A 178 -13.84 -5.73 -27.24
N ALA A 179 -12.75 -5.58 -28.00
CA ALA A 179 -12.21 -6.66 -28.83
C ALA A 179 -11.70 -7.85 -28.00
N ILE A 180 -11.04 -7.57 -26.88
CA ILE A 180 -10.37 -8.59 -26.07
C ILE A 180 -11.37 -9.33 -25.20
N VAL A 181 -12.38 -8.61 -24.68
CA VAL A 181 -13.44 -9.22 -23.87
C VAL A 181 -14.35 -10.10 -24.73
N THR A 182 -14.52 -9.78 -26.01
CA THR A 182 -15.20 -10.67 -26.95
C THR A 182 -14.39 -11.93 -27.22
N GLU A 183 -13.08 -11.80 -27.51
CA GLU A 183 -12.22 -12.97 -27.79
C GLU A 183 -12.09 -13.93 -26.58
N GLU A 184 -11.98 -13.42 -25.35
CA GLU A 184 -11.93 -14.28 -24.15
C GLU A 184 -13.27 -15.00 -23.90
N ASN A 185 -14.38 -14.34 -24.17
CA ASN A 185 -15.71 -14.93 -24.03
C ASN A 185 -15.97 -15.98 -25.11
N GLU A 186 -15.58 -15.73 -26.36
CA GLU A 186 -15.69 -16.70 -27.45
C GLU A 186 -14.77 -17.91 -27.24
N GLY A 187 -13.55 -17.70 -26.74
CA GLY A 187 -12.64 -18.79 -26.37
C GLY A 187 -13.18 -19.68 -25.25
N PHE A 188 -13.79 -19.09 -24.22
CA PHE A 188 -14.43 -19.84 -23.14
C PHE A 188 -15.60 -20.69 -23.65
N LEU A 189 -16.44 -20.13 -24.54
CA LEU A 189 -17.56 -20.88 -25.13
C LEU A 189 -17.09 -22.03 -26.02
N ALA A 190 -15.95 -21.88 -26.71
CA ALA A 190 -15.37 -22.94 -27.53
C ALA A 190 -14.71 -24.07 -26.71
N GLU A 191 -14.29 -23.80 -25.48
CA GLU A 191 -13.74 -24.84 -24.57
C GLU A 191 -14.84 -25.64 -23.86
N VAL A 192 -16.00 -25.03 -23.63
CA VAL A 192 -17.11 -25.64 -22.87
C VAL A 192 -18.05 -26.50 -23.76
N VAL A 193 -17.95 -26.39 -25.09
CA VAL A 193 -18.74 -27.15 -26.08
C VAL A 193 -17.92 -28.30 -26.66
#